data_AF-A0A915XI07-F1
#
_entry.id   AF-A0A915XI07-F1
#
_cell.length_a   1.000
_cell.length_b   1.000
_cell.length_c   1.000
_cell.angle_alpha   90.00
_cell.angle_beta   90.00
_cell.angle_gamma   90.00
#
_symmetry.space_group_name_H-M   'P 1'
#
loop_
_entity.id
_entity.type
_entity.pdbx_description
1 polymer ?
#
loop_
_entity_poly.entity_id
_entity_poly.type
_entity_poly.pdbx_seq_one_letter_code
_entity_poly.pdbx_strand_id
1 'polypeptide(L)'
;MKKIAIVSFFLFLVSTISYGASQKVYTKFNVSLFSQPTFDSDEVENLSPNSTVIVQGYSNSWVRVKAKSGNEGWLAKKWVSESKVENQVIKPAHERYTVKSIDKFEKIIWYENKGHFFLSLISNIRIYIGKREKSPPFLRMKVTYHGDDWLFVKSFSVLVDGKKYGPYLYDFKRDNSSAVWEWCDVYVSGKEYKLIEDIISSKEAIIRFYGRLYIKDHTVTPKERDFLRKMMLSYKSLGGKPIQEEK
;
A
#
# COMPACT_ATOMS: atom_id res chain seq x y z
N MET A 1 23.68 -21.90 57.63
CA MET A 1 23.72 -21.29 56.28
C MET A 1 22.36 -20.70 55.96
N LYS A 2 22.21 -19.37 56.01
CA LYS A 2 20.95 -18.66 55.74
C LYS A 2 20.79 -18.52 54.22
N LYS A 3 19.72 -19.05 53.63
CA LYS A 3 19.32 -18.74 52.24
C LYS A 3 18.39 -17.54 52.28
N ILE A 4 18.87 -16.39 51.80
CA ILE A 4 18.08 -15.18 51.60
C ILE A 4 17.42 -15.32 50.22
N ALA A 5 16.10 -15.43 50.18
CA ALA A 5 15.32 -15.36 48.94
C ALA A 5 15.18 -13.89 48.55
N ILE A 6 15.82 -13.49 47.45
CA ILE A 6 15.60 -12.19 46.83
C ILE A 6 14.29 -12.31 46.04
N VAL A 7 13.21 -11.80 46.62
CA VAL A 7 11.96 -11.55 45.90
C VAL A 7 12.17 -10.24 45.13
N SER A 8 12.51 -10.35 43.85
CA SER A 8 12.56 -9.21 42.94
C SER A 8 11.15 -8.69 42.68
N PHE A 9 10.73 -7.71 43.49
CA PHE A 9 9.49 -6.98 43.31
C PHE A 9 9.66 -6.00 42.14
N PHE A 10 9.23 -6.40 40.95
CA PHE A 10 9.14 -5.51 39.79
C PHE A 10 8.01 -4.49 40.06
N LEU A 11 8.38 -3.33 40.60
CA LEU A 11 7.50 -2.16 40.62
C LEU A 11 7.29 -1.71 39.17
N PHE A 12 6.18 -2.18 38.56
CA PHE A 12 5.65 -1.52 37.38
C PHE A 12 5.20 -0.12 37.83
N LEU A 13 6.00 0.88 37.49
CA LEU A 13 5.58 2.27 37.56
C LEU A 13 4.41 2.41 36.59
N VAL A 14 3.18 2.25 37.10
CA VAL A 14 1.98 2.70 36.38
C VAL A 14 2.09 4.21 36.38
N SER A 15 2.69 4.77 35.34
CA SER A 15 2.56 6.19 35.09
C SER A 15 1.08 6.46 34.95
N THR A 16 0.51 7.14 35.94
CA THR A 16 -0.81 7.70 35.85
C THR A 16 -0.78 8.65 34.67
N ILE A 17 -1.29 8.19 33.51
CA ILE A 17 -1.54 9.08 32.39
C ILE A 17 -2.60 10.04 32.90
N SER A 18 -2.17 11.27 33.18
CA SER A 18 -3.06 12.40 33.39
C SER A 18 -4.10 12.35 32.28
N TYR A 19 -5.36 12.08 32.64
CA TYR A 19 -6.49 12.03 31.73
C TYR A 19 -6.79 13.47 31.29
N GLY A 20 -5.95 13.98 30.39
CA GLY A 20 -6.20 15.20 29.66
C GLY A 20 -7.51 15.02 28.90
N ALA A 21 -8.35 16.05 28.90
CA ALA A 21 -9.65 16.05 28.24
C ALA A 21 -9.59 15.32 26.89
N SER A 22 -10.47 14.35 26.69
CA SER A 22 -10.48 13.49 25.51
C SER A 22 -10.56 14.34 24.24
N GLN A 23 -9.47 14.40 23.47
CA GLN A 23 -9.39 15.25 22.29
C GLN A 23 -10.21 14.65 21.15
N LYS A 24 -11.23 15.37 20.68
CA LYS A 24 -12.00 15.00 19.51
C LYS A 24 -11.27 15.43 18.24
N VAL A 25 -11.08 14.51 17.31
CA VAL A 25 -10.45 14.77 16.00
C VAL A 25 -11.27 14.16 14.86
N TYR A 26 -10.91 14.52 13.63
CA TYR A 26 -11.64 14.15 12.41
C TYR A 26 -10.71 13.43 11.44
N THR A 27 -11.20 12.41 10.76
CA THR A 27 -10.47 11.76 9.67
C THR A 27 -10.40 12.66 8.45
N LYS A 28 -9.23 12.78 7.83
CA LYS A 28 -9.01 13.61 6.63
C LYS A 28 -9.47 12.93 5.34
N PHE A 29 -9.64 11.62 5.31
CA PHE A 29 -10.07 10.86 4.12
C PHE A 29 -10.59 9.47 4.55
N ASN A 30 -10.93 8.61 3.59
CA ASN A 30 -11.22 7.19 3.86
C ASN A 30 -9.99 6.49 4.45
N VAL A 31 -10.10 6.00 5.67
CA VAL A 31 -9.00 5.37 6.39
C VAL A 31 -9.44 4.08 7.07
N SER A 32 -8.52 3.11 7.13
CA SER A 32 -8.68 1.93 7.94
C SER A 32 -8.18 2.20 9.36
N LEU A 33 -8.95 1.77 10.35
CA LEU A 33 -8.58 1.72 11.76
C LEU A 33 -7.85 0.40 12.00
N PHE A 34 -6.61 0.46 12.50
CA PHE A 34 -5.74 -0.72 12.66
C PHE A 34 -5.72 -1.24 14.09
N SER A 35 -5.58 -2.55 14.28
CA SER A 35 -5.51 -3.17 15.62
C SER A 35 -4.20 -2.87 16.37
N GLN A 36 -3.10 -2.61 15.65
CA GLN A 36 -1.80 -2.19 16.17
C GLN A 36 -1.29 -0.93 15.45
N PRO A 37 -0.30 -0.18 16.00
CA PRO A 37 0.28 1.01 15.35
C PRO A 37 1.25 0.62 14.22
N THR A 38 0.80 -0.24 13.31
CA THR A 38 1.49 -0.65 12.08
C THR A 38 0.45 -0.92 10.99
N PHE A 39 0.85 -0.73 9.74
CA PHE A 39 0.01 -1.02 8.58
C PHE A 39 -0.16 -2.53 8.32
N ASP A 40 0.64 -3.38 8.97
CA ASP A 40 0.58 -4.85 8.83
C ASP A 40 -0.46 -5.52 9.74
N SER A 41 -1.15 -4.75 10.56
CA SER A 41 -2.10 -5.30 11.54
C SER A 41 -3.51 -5.36 10.98
N ASP A 42 -4.37 -6.16 11.62
CA ASP A 42 -5.74 -6.33 11.17
C ASP A 42 -6.49 -4.98 11.12
N GLU A 43 -7.27 -4.78 10.05
CA GLU A 43 -8.19 -3.66 9.92
C GLU A 43 -9.45 -3.93 10.77
N VAL A 44 -9.71 -3.07 11.73
CA VAL A 44 -10.86 -3.12 12.64
C VAL A 44 -12.11 -2.52 11.98
N GLU A 45 -11.95 -1.38 11.30
CA GLU A 45 -13.06 -0.63 10.71
C GLU A 45 -12.57 0.31 9.61
N ASN A 46 -13.41 0.57 8.59
CA ASN A 46 -13.16 1.63 7.62
C ASN A 46 -13.97 2.89 7.96
N LEU A 47 -13.28 4.02 8.11
CA LEU A 47 -13.88 5.30 8.46
C LEU A 47 -13.88 6.25 7.25
N SER A 48 -15.05 6.81 6.96
CA SER A 48 -15.23 7.87 5.95
C SER A 48 -14.54 9.18 6.35
N PRO A 49 -14.29 10.13 5.42
CA PRO A 49 -13.78 11.45 5.76
C PRO A 49 -14.71 12.18 6.74
N ASN A 50 -14.13 13.07 7.56
CA ASN A 50 -14.81 13.81 8.62
C ASN A 50 -15.52 12.94 9.68
N SER A 51 -15.23 11.64 9.71
CA SER A 51 -15.64 10.76 10.81
C SER A 51 -15.02 11.28 12.10
N THR A 52 -15.85 11.38 13.14
CA THR A 52 -15.42 11.80 14.46
C THR A 52 -14.79 10.62 15.18
N VAL A 53 -13.59 10.82 15.72
CA VAL A 53 -12.92 9.87 16.60
C VAL A 53 -12.39 10.58 17.85
N ILE A 54 -12.30 9.85 18.95
CA ILE A 54 -11.83 10.36 20.24
C ILE A 54 -10.44 9.82 20.51
N VAL A 55 -9.45 10.69 20.66
CA VAL A 55 -8.06 10.31 20.96
C VAL A 55 -7.97 9.68 22.34
N GLN A 56 -7.37 8.49 22.40
CA GLN A 56 -7.07 7.73 23.62
C GLN A 56 -5.58 7.73 23.96
N GLY A 57 -4.72 8.06 22.99
CA GLY A 57 -3.27 8.11 23.21
C GLY A 57 -2.48 8.23 21.91
N TYR A 58 -1.16 8.27 22.04
CA TYR A 58 -0.23 8.41 20.93
C TYR A 58 0.89 7.37 21.02
N SER A 59 1.41 6.95 19.86
CA SER A 59 2.61 6.14 19.76
C SER A 59 3.37 6.52 18.49
N ASN A 60 4.51 7.20 18.63
CA ASN A 60 5.30 7.70 17.50
C ASN A 60 4.44 8.48 16.48
N SER A 61 4.31 7.93 15.26
CA SER A 61 3.52 8.51 14.16
C SER A 61 2.06 8.06 14.13
N TRP A 62 1.56 7.47 15.22
CA TRP A 62 0.22 6.90 15.33
C TRP A 62 -0.57 7.53 16.47
N VAL A 63 -1.88 7.56 16.28
CA VAL A 63 -2.86 7.99 17.27
C VAL A 63 -3.81 6.82 17.55
N ARG A 64 -3.95 6.45 18.83
CA ARG A 64 -4.96 5.49 19.28
C ARG A 64 -6.26 6.24 19.45
N VAL A 65 -7.34 5.75 18.84
CA VAL A 65 -8.62 6.43 18.81
C VAL A 65 -9.78 5.47 19.08
N LYS A 66 -10.87 6.02 19.58
CA LYS A 66 -12.17 5.36 19.67
C LYS A 66 -13.13 5.93 18.63
N ALA A 67 -13.67 5.08 17.77
CA ALA A 67 -14.65 5.43 16.75
C ALA A 67 -16.06 5.54 17.34
N LYS A 68 -16.99 6.15 16.58
CA LYS A 68 -18.39 6.29 16.99
C LYS A 68 -19.09 4.94 17.18
N SER A 69 -18.67 3.91 16.44
CA SER A 69 -19.10 2.51 16.59
C SER A 69 -18.77 1.92 17.96
N GLY A 70 -17.83 2.53 18.71
CA GLY A 70 -17.28 2.00 19.96
C GLY A 70 -15.97 1.25 19.77
N ASN A 71 -15.60 0.90 18.52
CA ASN A 71 -14.34 0.25 18.20
C ASN A 71 -13.14 1.14 18.52
N GLU A 72 -12.07 0.51 19.02
CA GLU A 72 -10.79 1.17 19.28
C GLU A 72 -9.72 0.64 18.35
N GLY A 73 -8.78 1.51 17.97
CA GLY A 73 -7.63 1.13 17.16
C GLY A 73 -6.71 2.30 16.85
N TRP A 74 -5.87 2.15 15.84
CA TRP A 74 -4.79 3.05 15.50
C TRP A 74 -4.98 3.67 14.12
N LEU A 75 -4.77 4.99 14.04
CA LEU A 75 -4.68 5.74 12.79
C LEU A 75 -3.30 6.39 12.68
N ALA A 76 -2.78 6.57 11.46
CA ALA A 76 -1.58 7.38 11.30
C ALA A 76 -1.89 8.84 11.66
N LYS A 77 -1.03 9.51 12.44
CA LYS A 77 -1.23 10.89 12.92
C LYS A 77 -1.52 11.87 11.77
N LYS A 78 -0.90 11.67 10.61
CA LYS A 78 -1.10 12.48 9.40
C LYS A 78 -2.52 12.38 8.81
N TRP A 79 -3.32 11.39 9.21
CA TRP A 79 -4.67 11.12 8.71
C TRP A 79 -5.77 11.80 9.51
N VAL A 80 -5.46 12.40 10.66
CA VAL A 80 -6.44 13.10 11.50
C VAL A 80 -6.16 14.61 11.54
N SER A 81 -7.20 15.41 11.81
CA SER A 81 -7.14 16.85 12.07
C SER A 81 -8.04 17.24 13.24
N GLU A 82 -7.70 18.33 13.91
CA GLU A 82 -8.47 18.88 15.04
C GLU A 82 -9.75 19.60 14.59
N SER A 83 -9.76 20.09 13.35
CA SER A 83 -10.94 20.61 12.67
C SER A 83 -11.44 19.61 11.63
N LYS A 84 -12.75 19.66 11.32
CA LYS A 84 -13.25 19.04 10.10
C LYS A 84 -12.45 19.59 8.93
N VAL A 85 -12.17 18.75 7.95
CA VAL A 85 -11.67 19.27 6.68
C VAL A 85 -12.83 20.04 6.05
N GLU A 86 -12.78 21.37 6.19
CA GLU A 86 -13.69 22.32 5.56
C GLU A 86 -13.57 22.13 4.04
N ASN A 87 -14.69 22.23 3.31
CA ASN A 87 -14.83 21.82 1.91
C ASN A 87 -13.87 22.57 0.95
N GLN A 88 -12.59 22.25 0.96
CA GLN A 88 -11.95 21.83 -0.27
C GLN A 88 -12.48 20.42 -0.49
N VAL A 89 -13.40 20.24 -1.46
CA VAL A 89 -13.88 18.92 -1.89
C VAL A 89 -12.64 18.03 -2.00
N ILE A 90 -12.44 17.11 -1.03
CA ILE A 90 -11.30 16.22 -1.07
C ILE A 90 -11.56 15.32 -2.24
N LYS A 91 -11.00 15.72 -3.38
CA LYS A 91 -11.19 15.01 -4.64
C LYS A 91 -10.94 13.53 -4.40
N PRO A 92 -11.77 12.63 -4.95
CA PRO A 92 -11.56 11.19 -4.84
C PRO A 92 -10.09 10.83 -5.14
N ALA A 93 -9.59 9.76 -4.51
CA ALA A 93 -8.17 9.40 -4.62
C ALA A 93 -7.69 9.30 -6.08
N HIS A 94 -8.53 8.78 -6.98
CA HIS A 94 -8.23 8.73 -8.40
C HIS A 94 -8.00 10.11 -9.02
N GLU A 95 -8.76 11.14 -8.68
CA GLU A 95 -8.52 12.50 -9.18
C GLU A 95 -7.25 13.14 -8.60
N ARG A 96 -6.89 12.77 -7.37
CA ARG A 96 -5.72 13.30 -6.69
C ARG A 96 -4.41 12.70 -7.20
N TYR A 97 -4.38 11.39 -7.38
CA TYR A 97 -3.14 10.65 -7.56
C TYR A 97 -2.91 10.15 -8.99
N THR A 98 -3.92 10.22 -9.86
CA THR A 98 -3.81 9.65 -11.21
C THR A 98 -3.88 10.69 -12.33
N VAL A 99 -3.32 10.32 -13.47
CA VAL A 99 -3.62 10.89 -14.78
C VAL A 99 -4.52 9.92 -15.55
N LYS A 100 -5.38 10.46 -16.41
CA LYS A 100 -6.30 9.65 -17.22
C LYS A 100 -5.87 9.64 -18.68
N SER A 101 -5.96 8.48 -19.32
CA SER A 101 -5.93 8.36 -20.78
C SER A 101 -7.14 7.52 -21.23
N ILE A 102 -7.61 7.77 -22.45
CA ILE A 102 -8.80 7.11 -23.00
C ILE A 102 -8.36 6.27 -24.19
N ASP A 103 -8.57 4.97 -24.09
CA ASP A 103 -8.56 4.07 -25.24
C ASP A 103 -9.95 4.11 -25.88
N LYS A 104 -10.05 4.77 -27.04
CA LYS A 104 -11.32 4.95 -27.76
C LYS A 104 -11.79 3.68 -28.47
N PHE A 105 -10.86 2.82 -28.91
CA PHE A 105 -11.19 1.57 -29.57
C PHE A 105 -11.77 0.58 -28.57
N GLU A 106 -11.09 0.46 -27.43
CA GLU A 106 -11.53 -0.42 -26.37
C GLU A 106 -12.60 0.22 -25.49
N LYS A 107 -12.82 1.53 -25.54
CA LYS A 107 -13.72 2.25 -24.62
C LYS A 107 -13.32 2.04 -23.14
N ILE A 108 -12.02 2.13 -22.87
CA ILE A 108 -11.45 2.04 -21.52
C ILE A 108 -10.85 3.39 -21.13
N ILE A 109 -11.14 3.83 -19.90
CA ILE A 109 -10.39 4.90 -19.25
C ILE A 109 -9.30 4.25 -18.40
N TRP A 110 -8.05 4.56 -18.71
CA TRP A 110 -6.89 4.15 -17.93
C TRP A 110 -6.54 5.23 -16.92
N TYR A 111 -6.26 4.81 -15.69
CA TYR A 111 -5.80 5.66 -14.61
C TYR A 111 -4.43 5.19 -14.16
N GLU A 112 -3.42 6.04 -14.34
CA GLU A 112 -2.03 5.77 -14.00
C GLU A 112 -1.53 6.75 -12.94
N ASN A 113 -0.56 6.36 -12.12
CA ASN A 113 -0.02 7.26 -11.11
C ASN A 113 0.61 8.51 -11.76
N LYS A 114 0.40 9.70 -11.17
CA LYS A 114 1.04 10.96 -11.64
C LYS A 114 2.58 10.89 -11.68
N GLY A 115 3.20 9.99 -10.91
CA GLY A 115 4.64 9.72 -10.92
C GLY A 115 5.09 8.64 -11.91
N HIS A 116 4.23 8.18 -12.83
CA HIS A 116 4.52 7.04 -13.72
C HIS A 116 5.76 7.23 -14.61
N PHE A 117 6.07 8.46 -15.03
CA PHE A 117 7.29 8.75 -15.82
C PHE A 117 8.58 8.40 -15.06
N PHE A 118 8.62 8.57 -13.74
CA PHE A 118 9.77 8.13 -12.95
C PHE A 118 9.89 6.59 -12.96
N LEU A 119 8.77 5.88 -12.94
CA LEU A 119 8.73 4.41 -12.94
C LEU A 119 9.11 3.81 -14.30
N SER A 120 9.09 4.54 -15.41
CA SER A 120 9.54 3.99 -16.70
C SER A 120 11.06 3.90 -16.83
N LEU A 121 11.83 4.50 -15.91
CA LEU A 121 13.28 4.63 -15.99
C LEU A 121 14.03 3.70 -15.03
N ILE A 122 13.30 2.86 -14.29
CA ILE A 122 13.86 1.98 -13.26
C ILE A 122 13.22 0.61 -13.33
N SER A 123 13.91 -0.40 -12.80
CA SER A 123 13.24 -1.65 -12.47
C SER A 123 12.16 -1.38 -11.43
N ASN A 124 10.96 -1.98 -11.56
CA ASN A 124 9.85 -1.75 -10.63
C ASN A 124 8.71 -2.77 -10.77
N ILE A 125 7.83 -2.74 -9.78
CA ILE A 125 6.46 -3.26 -9.84
C ILE A 125 5.49 -2.09 -9.69
N ARG A 126 4.57 -1.95 -10.63
CA ARG A 126 3.54 -0.90 -10.61
C ARG A 126 2.18 -1.45 -10.97
N ILE A 127 1.14 -0.73 -10.55
CA ILE A 127 -0.24 -1.03 -10.90
C ILE A 127 -0.91 0.17 -11.54
N TYR A 128 -1.88 -0.11 -12.40
CA TYR A 128 -2.76 0.89 -13.00
C TYR A 128 -4.17 0.34 -13.16
N ILE A 129 -5.13 1.23 -13.35
CA ILE A 129 -6.56 0.88 -13.27
C ILE A 129 -7.19 1.08 -14.64
N GLY A 130 -7.90 0.07 -15.13
CA GLY A 130 -8.80 0.20 -16.26
C GLY A 130 -10.24 0.32 -15.78
N LYS A 131 -11.03 1.21 -16.40
CA LYS A 131 -12.46 1.31 -16.16
C LYS A 131 -13.22 1.46 -17.46
N ARG A 132 -14.15 0.54 -17.70
CA ARG A 132 -15.14 0.62 -18.78
C ARG A 132 -16.41 1.30 -18.26
N GLU A 133 -17.21 1.84 -19.16
CA GLU A 133 -18.51 2.41 -18.81
C GLU A 133 -19.39 1.36 -18.09
N LYS A 134 -20.11 1.78 -17.04
CA LYS A 134 -21.03 0.92 -16.25
C LYS A 134 -20.43 -0.36 -15.68
N SER A 135 -19.10 -0.50 -15.68
CA SER A 135 -18.40 -1.69 -15.17
C SER A 135 -17.57 -1.35 -13.92
N PRO A 136 -17.38 -2.31 -13.00
CA PRO A 136 -16.37 -2.18 -11.96
C PRO A 136 -14.99 -1.91 -12.58
N PRO A 137 -14.12 -1.13 -11.91
CA PRO A 137 -12.74 -1.00 -12.35
C PRO A 137 -12.00 -2.34 -12.18
N PHE A 138 -10.97 -2.56 -12.99
CA PHE A 138 -10.05 -3.68 -12.87
C PHE A 138 -8.61 -3.18 -12.75
N LEU A 139 -7.75 -3.98 -12.13
CA LEU A 139 -6.34 -3.67 -11.93
C LEU A 139 -5.47 -4.42 -12.94
N ARG A 140 -4.44 -3.72 -13.40
CA ARG A 140 -3.32 -4.28 -14.17
C ARG A 140 -2.05 -4.11 -13.37
N MET A 141 -1.19 -5.11 -13.41
CA MET A 141 0.14 -5.07 -12.82
C MET A 141 1.17 -5.15 -13.94
N LYS A 142 2.12 -4.21 -13.91
CA LYS A 142 3.27 -4.19 -14.80
C LYS A 142 4.53 -4.32 -13.98
N VAL A 143 5.35 -5.32 -14.32
CA VAL A 143 6.67 -5.53 -13.71
C VAL A 143 7.69 -5.30 -14.80
N THR A 144 8.67 -4.43 -14.53
CA THR A 144 9.66 -3.99 -15.50
C THR A 144 11.05 -4.20 -14.93
N TYR A 145 11.92 -4.86 -15.68
CA TYR A 145 13.36 -4.77 -15.55
C TYR A 145 13.85 -3.61 -16.44
N HIS A 146 14.73 -2.78 -15.92
CA HIS A 146 15.40 -1.72 -16.66
C HIS A 146 16.89 -1.75 -16.32
N GLY A 147 17.76 -1.66 -17.33
CA GLY A 147 19.21 -1.75 -17.16
C GLY A 147 19.97 -1.45 -18.45
N ASP A 148 21.29 -1.62 -18.40
CA ASP A 148 22.18 -1.37 -19.53
C ASP A 148 22.23 -2.58 -20.49
N ASP A 149 22.05 -3.80 -19.95
CA ASP A 149 22.12 -5.05 -20.70
C ASP A 149 20.83 -5.86 -20.61
N TRP A 150 20.52 -6.57 -21.70
CA TRP A 150 19.42 -7.53 -21.76
C TRP A 150 19.63 -8.66 -20.77
N LEU A 151 18.62 -8.89 -19.93
CA LEU A 151 18.57 -10.02 -19.01
C LEU A 151 17.89 -11.23 -19.66
N PHE A 152 17.03 -10.99 -20.66
CA PHE A 152 16.12 -11.97 -21.25
C PHE A 152 15.28 -12.64 -20.16
N VAL A 153 14.57 -11.82 -19.39
CA VAL A 153 13.77 -12.20 -18.23
C VAL A 153 12.78 -13.30 -18.62
N LYS A 154 12.80 -14.40 -17.86
CA LYS A 154 11.87 -15.53 -17.99
C LYS A 154 10.87 -15.60 -16.84
N SER A 155 11.25 -15.08 -15.67
CA SER A 155 10.40 -15.06 -14.49
C SER A 155 10.91 -14.04 -13.48
N PHE A 156 10.08 -13.73 -12.49
CA PHE A 156 10.52 -13.00 -11.30
C PHE A 156 9.95 -13.63 -10.02
N SER A 157 10.63 -13.40 -8.90
CA SER A 157 10.09 -13.62 -7.55
C SER A 157 10.10 -12.31 -6.79
N VAL A 158 9.30 -12.22 -5.73
CA VAL A 158 9.37 -11.10 -4.79
C VAL A 158 9.60 -11.66 -3.39
N LEU A 159 10.60 -11.14 -2.69
CA LEU A 159 10.80 -11.40 -1.27
C LEU A 159 10.24 -10.20 -0.50
N VAL A 160 9.26 -10.42 0.38
CA VAL A 160 8.59 -9.38 1.17
C VAL A 160 8.73 -9.75 2.64
N ASP A 161 9.50 -8.97 3.40
CA ASP A 161 9.81 -9.23 4.81
C ASP A 161 10.18 -10.70 5.09
N GLY A 162 11.01 -11.29 4.21
CA GLY A 162 11.46 -12.68 4.29
C GLY A 162 10.51 -13.73 3.70
N LYS A 163 9.27 -13.38 3.37
CA LYS A 163 8.32 -14.28 2.67
C LYS A 163 8.52 -14.21 1.16
N LYS A 164 8.72 -15.35 0.51
CA LYS A 164 8.90 -15.46 -0.94
C LYS A 164 7.57 -15.64 -1.68
N TYR A 165 7.37 -14.87 -2.72
CA TYR A 165 6.28 -14.96 -3.69
C TYR A 165 6.83 -15.36 -5.07
N GLY A 166 6.06 -16.17 -5.80
CA GLY A 166 6.46 -16.71 -7.10
C GLY A 166 7.35 -17.95 -7.02
N PRO A 167 8.06 -18.33 -8.10
CA PRO A 167 8.27 -17.53 -9.31
C PRO A 167 7.01 -17.31 -10.15
N TYR A 168 6.89 -16.11 -10.72
CA TYR A 168 5.86 -15.76 -11.70
C TYR A 168 6.42 -15.91 -13.11
N LEU A 169 5.85 -16.82 -13.89
CA LEU A 169 6.23 -17.08 -15.28
C LEU A 169 5.25 -16.35 -16.21
N TYR A 170 5.47 -15.05 -16.40
CA TYR A 170 4.71 -14.22 -17.34
C TYR A 170 5.49 -13.97 -18.61
N ASP A 171 4.78 -13.64 -19.68
CA ASP A 171 5.40 -13.28 -20.95
C ASP A 171 6.01 -11.88 -20.85
N PHE A 172 7.33 -11.81 -21.01
CA PHE A 172 8.10 -10.56 -21.00
C PHE A 172 8.31 -10.05 -22.42
N LYS A 173 7.78 -8.86 -22.67
CA LYS A 173 8.07 -8.02 -23.83
C LYS A 173 9.34 -7.22 -23.57
N ARG A 174 9.96 -6.72 -24.63
CA ARG A 174 11.30 -6.11 -24.59
C ARG A 174 11.39 -4.99 -25.60
N ASP A 175 12.06 -3.90 -25.24
CA ASP A 175 12.36 -2.77 -26.12
C ASP A 175 13.55 -1.95 -25.57
N ASN A 176 14.15 -1.09 -26.39
CA ASN A 176 15.36 -0.35 -26.03
C ASN A 176 15.46 1.05 -26.65
N SER A 177 16.40 1.82 -26.11
CA SER A 177 16.92 3.04 -26.74
C SER A 177 18.41 3.18 -26.34
N SER A 178 18.76 4.13 -25.47
CA SER A 178 20.07 4.20 -24.82
C SER A 178 20.21 3.26 -23.62
N ALA A 179 19.11 2.66 -23.18
CA ALA A 179 19.02 1.61 -22.17
C ALA A 179 18.04 0.54 -22.63
N VAL A 180 17.99 -0.60 -21.96
CA VAL A 180 17.04 -1.68 -22.26
C VAL A 180 15.96 -1.78 -21.18
N TRP A 181 14.76 -2.19 -21.58
CA TRP A 181 13.71 -2.55 -20.63
C TRP A 181 12.93 -3.78 -21.09
N GLU A 182 12.61 -4.62 -20.11
CA GLU A 182 11.85 -5.85 -20.29
C GLU A 182 10.67 -5.83 -19.33
N TRP A 183 9.45 -6.07 -19.81
CA TRP A 183 8.26 -5.99 -18.97
C TRP A 183 7.23 -7.07 -19.25
N CYS A 184 6.55 -7.51 -18.20
CA CYS A 184 5.28 -8.19 -18.32
C CYS A 184 4.15 -7.25 -17.88
N ASP A 185 2.96 -7.41 -18.47
CA ASP A 185 1.77 -6.65 -18.11
C ASP A 185 0.57 -7.61 -18.04
N VAL A 186 -0.02 -7.76 -16.85
CA VAL A 186 -1.01 -8.80 -16.55
C VAL A 186 -2.21 -8.24 -15.77
N TYR A 187 -3.35 -8.94 -15.85
CA TYR A 187 -4.48 -8.66 -14.96
C TYR A 187 -4.11 -9.06 -13.53
N VAL A 188 -4.52 -8.24 -12.57
CA VAL A 188 -4.36 -8.55 -11.14
C VAL A 188 -5.47 -9.53 -10.74
N SER A 189 -5.08 -10.77 -10.43
CA SER A 189 -5.93 -11.73 -9.74
C SER A 189 -5.67 -11.69 -8.23
N GLY A 190 -6.27 -12.59 -7.45
CA GLY A 190 -6.11 -12.60 -6.00
C GLY A 190 -4.66 -12.75 -5.53
N LYS A 191 -3.86 -13.59 -6.21
CA LYS A 191 -2.43 -13.77 -5.87
C LYS A 191 -1.61 -12.49 -6.08
N GLU A 192 -1.84 -11.74 -7.16
CA GLU A 192 -1.17 -10.46 -7.40
C GLU A 192 -1.65 -9.42 -6.41
N TYR A 193 -2.96 -9.39 -6.15
CA TYR A 193 -3.57 -8.45 -5.22
C TYR A 193 -2.95 -8.59 -3.82
N LYS A 194 -2.83 -9.83 -3.34
CA LYS A 194 -2.19 -10.14 -2.06
C LYS A 194 -0.72 -9.72 -2.04
N LEU A 195 0.05 -10.06 -3.08
CA LEU A 195 1.43 -9.62 -3.22
C LEU A 195 1.55 -8.08 -3.14
N ILE A 196 0.68 -7.35 -3.84
CA ILE A 196 0.68 -5.88 -3.87
C ILE A 196 0.38 -5.32 -2.47
N GLU A 197 -0.61 -5.86 -1.77
CA GLU A 197 -0.93 -5.45 -0.39
C GLU A 197 0.24 -5.68 0.56
N ASP A 198 0.87 -6.85 0.47
CA ASP A 198 2.01 -7.21 1.32
C ASP A 198 3.23 -6.32 1.02
N ILE A 199 3.49 -5.99 -0.25
CA ILE A 199 4.54 -5.02 -0.61
C ILE A 199 4.21 -3.64 -0.01
N ILE A 200 2.97 -3.17 -0.08
CA ILE A 200 2.59 -1.85 0.43
C ILE A 200 2.82 -1.73 1.93
N SER A 201 2.54 -2.79 2.70
CA SER A 201 2.65 -2.78 4.15
C SER A 201 4.08 -3.06 4.65
N SER A 202 4.90 -3.74 3.83
CA SER A 202 6.24 -4.20 4.20
C SER A 202 7.25 -3.13 4.62
N LYS A 203 8.23 -3.59 5.42
CA LYS A 203 9.47 -2.83 5.69
C LYS A 203 10.42 -2.93 4.50
N GLU A 204 10.58 -4.13 3.96
CA GLU A 204 11.44 -4.44 2.83
C GLU A 204 10.73 -5.35 1.82
N ALA A 205 10.88 -5.00 0.54
CA ALA A 205 10.50 -5.86 -0.57
C ALA A 205 11.58 -5.83 -1.66
N ILE A 206 11.95 -7.00 -2.18
CA ILE A 206 12.97 -7.17 -3.22
C ILE A 206 12.36 -7.96 -4.38
N ILE A 207 12.43 -7.41 -5.59
CA ILE A 207 12.08 -8.11 -6.83
C ILE A 207 13.35 -8.76 -7.35
N ARG A 208 13.32 -10.08 -7.55
CA ARG A 208 14.39 -10.82 -8.20
C ARG A 208 13.97 -11.24 -9.59
N PHE A 209 14.63 -10.71 -10.60
CA PHE A 209 14.46 -11.07 -12.00
C PHE A 209 15.39 -12.22 -12.37
N TYR A 210 14.85 -13.29 -12.96
CA TYR A 210 15.61 -14.42 -13.46
C TYR A 210 15.66 -14.35 -15.00
N GLY A 211 16.85 -14.01 -15.50
CA GLY A 211 17.16 -13.96 -16.92
C GLY A 211 17.52 -15.30 -17.52
N ARG A 212 18.00 -15.28 -18.76
CA ARG A 212 18.55 -16.48 -19.41
C ARG A 212 19.85 -16.95 -18.75
N LEU A 213 20.73 -16.01 -18.39
CA LEU A 213 22.07 -16.29 -17.85
C LEU A 213 22.34 -15.61 -16.51
N TYR A 214 21.64 -14.53 -16.20
CA TYR A 214 21.91 -13.70 -15.03
C TYR A 214 20.67 -13.47 -14.17
N ILE A 215 20.90 -13.00 -12.95
CA ILE A 215 19.87 -12.58 -12.02
C ILE A 215 20.10 -11.10 -11.71
N LYS A 216 19.02 -10.34 -11.59
CA LYS A 216 19.07 -8.96 -11.11
C LYS A 216 18.04 -8.75 -10.01
N ASP A 217 18.45 -8.06 -8.96
CA ASP A 217 17.58 -7.67 -7.87
C ASP A 217 17.26 -6.16 -7.95
N HIS A 218 16.03 -5.81 -7.56
CA HIS A 218 15.58 -4.44 -7.35
C HIS A 218 14.88 -4.34 -6.00
N THR A 219 15.40 -3.49 -5.11
CA THR A 219 14.75 -3.20 -3.84
C THR A 219 13.66 -2.16 -4.03
N VAL A 220 12.42 -2.50 -3.68
CA VAL A 220 11.27 -1.61 -3.79
C VAL A 220 11.39 -0.49 -2.76
N THR A 221 11.56 0.73 -3.24
CA THR A 221 11.77 1.91 -2.38
C THR A 221 10.48 2.32 -1.65
N PRO A 222 10.57 3.06 -0.54
CA PRO A 222 9.39 3.62 0.13
C PRO A 222 8.51 4.49 -0.78
N LYS A 223 9.11 5.15 -1.77
CA LYS A 223 8.39 5.96 -2.77
C LYS A 223 7.58 5.09 -3.72
N GLU A 224 8.14 3.98 -4.19
CA GLU A 224 7.42 2.99 -5.02
C GLU A 224 6.27 2.35 -4.24
N ARG A 225 6.49 1.97 -2.97
CA ARG A 225 5.42 1.48 -2.09
C ARG A 225 4.29 2.51 -1.93
N ASP A 226 4.63 3.79 -1.77
CA ASP A 226 3.61 4.85 -1.70
C ASP A 226 2.86 5.03 -3.03
N PHE A 227 3.49 4.83 -4.18
CA PHE A 227 2.80 4.82 -5.47
C PHE A 227 1.81 3.67 -5.59
N LEU A 228 2.19 2.46 -5.20
CA LEU A 228 1.26 1.31 -5.13
C LEU A 228 0.08 1.61 -4.21
N ARG A 229 0.35 2.12 -3.00
CA ARG A 229 -0.67 2.52 -2.02
C ARG A 229 -1.65 3.55 -2.59
N LYS A 230 -1.14 4.59 -3.27
CA LYS A 230 -1.95 5.63 -3.91
C LYS A 230 -2.83 5.07 -5.02
N MET A 231 -2.32 4.11 -5.79
CA MET A 231 -3.11 3.44 -6.83
C MET A 231 -4.17 2.52 -6.23
N MET A 232 -3.88 1.79 -5.16
CA MET A 232 -4.88 1.00 -4.42
C MET A 232 -6.01 1.85 -3.85
N LEU A 233 -5.68 3.02 -3.29
CA LEU A 233 -6.70 4.00 -2.86
C LEU A 233 -7.52 4.53 -4.05
N SER A 234 -6.87 4.78 -5.19
CA SER A 234 -7.54 5.24 -6.41
C SER A 234 -8.51 4.19 -6.95
N TYR A 235 -8.10 2.91 -6.93
CA TYR A 235 -8.92 1.77 -7.30
C TYR A 235 -10.18 1.67 -6.42
N LYS A 236 -10.01 1.70 -5.09
CA LYS A 236 -11.14 1.73 -4.14
C LYS A 236 -12.06 2.93 -4.42
N SER A 237 -11.51 4.11 -4.68
CA SER A 237 -12.31 5.32 -4.98
C SER A 237 -13.08 5.29 -6.31
N LEU A 238 -12.75 4.37 -7.21
CA LEU A 238 -13.46 4.14 -8.48
C LEU A 238 -14.53 3.02 -8.36
N GLY A 239 -14.77 2.53 -7.14
CA GLY A 239 -15.68 1.42 -6.84
C GLY A 239 -15.03 0.03 -6.90
N GLY A 240 -13.69 -0.03 -6.90
CA GLY A 240 -12.96 -1.29 -6.84
C GLY A 240 -13.12 -2.00 -5.49
N LYS A 241 -13.23 -3.33 -5.52
CA LYS A 241 -13.35 -4.18 -4.32
C LYS A 241 -12.10 -5.04 -4.17
N PRO A 242 -11.76 -5.50 -2.95
CA PRO A 242 -10.69 -6.48 -2.77
C PRO A 242 -10.85 -7.70 -3.67
N ILE A 243 -9.75 -8.17 -4.25
CA ILE A 243 -9.72 -9.35 -5.11
C ILE A 243 -9.16 -10.50 -4.27
N GLN A 244 -9.99 -11.50 -3.98
CA GLN A 244 -9.60 -12.63 -3.14
C GLN A 244 -8.86 -13.68 -3.98
N GLU A 245 -7.93 -14.38 -3.34
CA GLU A 245 -7.30 -15.57 -3.91
C GLU A 245 -8.33 -16.70 -3.91
N GLU A 246 -8.59 -17.28 -5.09
CA GLU A 246 -9.42 -18.48 -5.17
C GLU A 246 -8.66 -19.62 -4.49
N LYS A 247 -9.35 -20.31 -3.55
CA LYS A 247 -8.79 -21.42 -2.77
C LYS A 247 -8.55 -22.66 -3.63
#